data_AF-A0A968XY27-F1
#
_entry.id   AF-A0A968XY27-F1
#
_cell.length_a   1.000
_cell.length_b   1.000
_cell.length_c   1.000
_cell.angle_alpha   90.00
_cell.angle_beta   90.00
_cell.angle_gamma   90.00
#
_symmetry.space_group_name_H-M   'P 1'
#
loop_
_entity.id
_entity.type
_entity.pdbx_description
1 polymer ?
#
loop_
_entity_poly.entity_id
_entity_poly.type
_entity_poly.pdbx_seq_one_letter_code
_entity_poly.pdbx_strand_id
1 'polypeptide(L)'
;MTAPGDPSRPSSLPQMAKPPIWRDERFWKIFLQILAIVIVGTVLAIALTNMNRNLAKQGRSFEFGFLANAAGFNIGEAIVPFSRDSTYLWAFTVGLINSIRLILVSIPLATIFGVVAGIASFSDNWLLRKLSLLYVEVMRNIPILLVLFIWYFVAFFSLSEGAEVNQISSFLSLSKKVFGFLGPPLPMLDSGGWG
;
A
#
# COMPACT_ATOMS: atom_id res chain seq x y z
N MET A 1 -17.50 9.44 -73.57
CA MET A 1 -16.93 10.60 -72.84
C MET A 1 -16.11 10.08 -71.67
N THR A 2 -14.80 9.94 -71.86
CA THR A 2 -13.79 9.73 -70.82
C THR A 2 -12.66 10.71 -71.15
N ALA A 3 -12.29 11.54 -70.18
CA ALA A 3 -11.37 12.65 -70.40
C ALA A 3 -9.97 12.15 -70.83
N PRO A 4 -9.28 12.84 -71.76
CA PRO A 4 -7.90 12.54 -72.10
C PRO A 4 -7.00 12.68 -70.87
N GLY A 5 -6.19 11.67 -70.59
CA GLY A 5 -5.22 11.71 -69.50
C GLY A 5 -4.18 12.81 -69.74
N ASP A 6 -4.01 13.68 -68.75
CA ASP A 6 -3.00 14.75 -68.74
C ASP A 6 -1.57 14.15 -68.72
N PRO A 7 -0.75 14.39 -69.77
CA PRO A 7 0.60 13.84 -69.87
C PRO A 7 1.62 14.49 -68.93
N SER A 8 1.24 15.52 -68.16
CA SER A 8 2.17 16.28 -67.31
C SER A 8 2.23 15.82 -65.85
N ARG A 9 1.50 14.77 -65.46
CA ARG A 9 1.43 14.32 -64.06
C ARG A 9 2.53 13.28 -63.74
N PRO A 10 3.56 13.61 -62.93
CA PRO A 10 4.50 12.60 -62.45
C PRO A 10 3.76 11.57 -61.59
N SER A 11 3.73 10.32 -62.04
CA SER A 11 2.95 9.21 -61.46
C SER A 11 3.67 8.42 -60.37
N SER A 12 4.67 9.00 -59.71
CA SER A 12 5.41 8.33 -58.63
C SER A 12 5.62 9.25 -57.43
N LEU A 13 4.84 9.04 -56.37
CA LEU A 13 5.20 9.52 -55.04
C LEU A 13 6.57 8.94 -54.67
N PRO A 14 7.49 9.72 -54.05
CA PRO A 14 8.76 9.19 -53.59
C PRO A 14 8.50 7.99 -52.67
N GLN A 15 8.93 6.78 -53.07
CA GLN A 15 8.92 5.64 -52.17
C GLN A 15 9.86 5.95 -51.02
N MET A 16 9.30 6.22 -49.83
CA MET A 16 10.09 6.38 -48.62
C MET A 16 10.88 5.09 -48.39
N ALA A 17 12.19 5.14 -48.62
CA ALA A 17 13.09 4.02 -48.39
C ALA A 17 12.97 3.56 -46.93
N LYS A 18 12.76 2.25 -46.72
CA LYS A 18 12.68 1.66 -45.38
C LYS A 18 13.92 2.09 -44.59
N PRO A 19 13.77 2.75 -43.43
CA PRO A 19 14.92 3.18 -42.66
C PRO A 19 15.76 1.95 -42.30
N PRO A 20 17.10 2.08 -42.32
CA PRO A 20 17.96 0.96 -41.98
C PRO A 20 17.74 0.53 -40.53
N ILE A 21 17.95 -0.76 -40.26
CA ILE A 21 17.54 -1.44 -39.01
C ILE A 21 18.10 -0.76 -37.75
N TRP A 22 19.32 -0.22 -37.83
CA TRP A 22 19.98 0.48 -36.72
C TRP A 22 19.37 1.85 -36.38
N ARG A 23 18.62 2.47 -37.31
CA ARG A 23 17.90 3.73 -37.13
C ARG A 23 16.40 3.51 -36.89
N ASP A 24 15.93 2.26 -36.91
CA ASP A 24 14.54 1.93 -36.60
C ASP A 24 14.34 1.92 -35.07
N GLU A 25 13.50 2.82 -34.58
CA GLU A 25 13.15 2.92 -33.15
C GLU A 25 12.48 1.64 -32.63
N ARG A 26 11.72 0.94 -33.48
CA ARG A 26 11.02 -0.29 -33.09
C ARG A 26 12.01 -1.42 -32.80
N PHE A 27 13.11 -1.49 -33.55
CA PHE A 27 14.16 -2.48 -33.35
C PHE A 27 14.80 -2.34 -31.96
N TRP A 28 15.21 -1.12 -31.60
CA TRP A 28 15.84 -0.86 -30.29
C TRP A 28 14.89 -1.10 -29.11
N LYS A 29 13.60 -0.74 -29.24
CA LYS A 29 12.60 -1.03 -28.19
C LYS A 29 12.46 -2.54 -27.93
N ILE A 30 12.33 -3.33 -28.99
CA ILE A 30 12.21 -4.79 -28.88
C ILE A 30 13.49 -5.39 -28.33
N PHE A 31 14.66 -4.97 -28.84
CA PHE A 31 15.95 -5.44 -28.37
C PHE A 31 16.15 -5.16 -26.88
N LEU A 32 15.90 -3.93 -26.43
CA LEU A 32 16.05 -3.54 -25.03
C LEU A 32 15.05 -4.27 -24.13
N GLN A 33 13.82 -4.52 -24.58
CA GLN A 33 12.83 -5.30 -23.83
C GLN A 33 13.27 -6.76 -23.66
N ILE A 34 13.75 -7.40 -24.74
CA ILE A 34 14.30 -8.76 -24.67
C ILE A 34 15.51 -8.80 -23.75
N LEU A 35 16.44 -7.85 -23.89
CA LEU A 35 17.61 -7.74 -23.03
C LEU A 35 17.21 -7.58 -21.56
N ALA A 36 16.23 -6.72 -21.26
CA ALA A 36 15.71 -6.55 -19.91
C ALA A 36 15.10 -7.85 -19.36
N ILE A 37 14.31 -8.57 -20.16
CA ILE A 37 13.75 -9.88 -19.76
C ILE A 37 14.85 -10.88 -19.47
N VAL A 38 15.90 -10.95 -20.31
CA VAL A 38 17.04 -11.86 -20.09
C VAL A 38 17.79 -11.49 -18.81
N ILE A 39 18.05 -10.19 -18.58
CA ILE A 39 18.72 -9.72 -17.37
C ILE A 39 17.89 -10.08 -16.13
N VAL A 40 16.61 -9.72 -16.12
CA VAL A 40 15.69 -10.02 -15.00
C VAL A 40 15.60 -11.53 -14.77
N GLY A 41 15.42 -12.32 -15.83
CA GLY A 41 15.37 -13.78 -15.75
C GLY A 41 16.66 -14.38 -15.18
N THR A 42 17.81 -13.86 -15.58
CA THR A 42 19.13 -14.30 -15.08
C THR A 42 19.30 -13.95 -13.60
N VAL A 43 18.95 -12.72 -13.20
CA VAL A 43 18.97 -12.29 -11.80
C VAL A 43 18.06 -13.16 -10.95
N LEU A 44 16.84 -13.43 -11.42
CA LEU A 44 15.87 -14.28 -10.72
C LEU A 44 16.39 -15.73 -10.59
N ALA A 45 16.98 -16.28 -11.65
CA ALA A 45 17.55 -17.62 -11.64
C ALA A 45 18.72 -17.72 -10.64
N ILE A 46 19.61 -16.73 -10.59
CA ILE A 46 20.68 -16.66 -9.60
C ILE A 46 20.10 -16.55 -8.18
N ALA A 47 19.10 -15.71 -7.96
CA ALA A 47 18.45 -15.56 -6.66
C ALA A 47 17.81 -16.86 -6.16
N LEU A 48 17.02 -17.52 -7.01
CA LEU A 48 16.33 -18.78 -6.67
C LEU A 48 17.32 -19.92 -6.42
N THR A 49 18.35 -20.05 -7.26
CA THR A 49 19.37 -21.09 -7.06
C THR A 49 20.21 -20.85 -5.82
N ASN A 50 20.56 -19.59 -5.51
CA ASN A 50 21.25 -19.23 -4.27
C ASN A 50 20.39 -19.51 -3.05
N MET A 51 19.12 -19.12 -3.08
CA MET A 51 18.17 -19.40 -2.00
C MET A 51 18.03 -20.91 -1.78
N ASN A 52 17.81 -21.70 -2.84
CA ASN A 52 17.67 -23.14 -2.73
C ASN A 52 18.95 -23.80 -2.19
N ARG A 53 20.14 -23.33 -2.61
CA ARG A 53 21.42 -23.79 -2.06
C ARG A 53 21.59 -23.44 -0.57
N ASN A 54 21.17 -22.25 -0.16
CA ASN A 54 21.25 -21.82 1.24
C ASN A 54 20.25 -22.58 2.13
N LEU A 55 19.04 -22.83 1.63
CA LEU A 55 18.03 -23.63 2.33
C LEU A 55 18.45 -25.10 2.42
N ALA A 56 19.00 -25.68 1.35
CA ALA A 56 19.50 -27.06 1.35
C ALA A 56 20.61 -27.27 2.39
N LYS A 57 21.49 -26.28 2.59
CA LYS A 57 22.49 -26.29 3.68
C LYS A 57 21.88 -26.27 5.08
N GLN A 58 20.67 -25.72 5.22
CA GLN A 58 19.90 -25.68 6.47
C GLN A 58 18.91 -26.86 6.59
N GLY A 59 18.99 -27.86 5.71
CA GLY A 59 18.10 -29.01 5.71
C GLY A 59 16.64 -28.67 5.35
N ARG A 60 16.40 -27.53 4.69
CA ARG A 60 15.07 -27.10 4.25
C ARG A 60 15.01 -26.99 2.73
N SER A 61 13.86 -27.33 2.15
CA SER A 61 13.52 -27.05 0.76
C SER A 61 12.76 -25.73 0.66
N PHE A 62 12.86 -25.05 -0.48
CA PHE A 62 11.98 -23.91 -0.77
C PHE A 62 10.57 -24.44 -1.06
N GLU A 63 9.67 -24.30 -0.09
CA GLU A 63 8.31 -24.82 -0.18
C GLU A 63 7.31 -23.83 0.39
N PHE A 64 6.10 -23.84 -0.17
CA PHE A 64 4.97 -23.09 0.34
C PHE A 64 4.24 -23.82 1.48
N GLY A 65 4.71 -24.98 1.94
CA GLY A 65 4.08 -25.71 3.05
C GLY A 65 4.01 -24.89 4.35
N PHE A 66 4.91 -23.93 4.54
CA PHE A 66 4.91 -23.05 5.71
C PHE A 66 3.61 -22.26 5.88
N LEU A 67 2.93 -21.96 4.77
CA LEU A 67 1.69 -21.20 4.74
C LEU A 67 0.54 -21.93 5.45
N ALA A 68 0.60 -23.26 5.52
CA ALA A 68 -0.35 -24.11 6.23
C ALA A 68 0.02 -24.36 7.70
N ASN A 69 1.23 -23.99 8.14
CA ASN A 69 1.64 -24.15 9.54
C ASN A 69 0.95 -23.13 10.44
N ALA A 70 0.83 -23.45 11.73
CA ALA A 70 0.31 -22.54 12.75
C ALA A 70 1.19 -21.28 12.86
N ALA A 71 0.55 -20.11 12.94
CA ALA A 71 1.21 -18.81 12.97
C ALA A 71 2.00 -18.59 14.27
N GLY A 72 1.51 -19.09 15.41
CA GLY A 72 2.21 -19.02 16.70
C GLY A 72 2.24 -17.63 17.35
N PHE A 73 1.55 -16.64 16.77
CA PHE A 73 1.40 -15.29 17.31
C PHE A 73 -0.09 -14.87 17.32
N ASN A 74 -0.45 -13.91 18.17
CA ASN A 74 -1.77 -13.29 18.16
C ASN A 74 -1.76 -12.00 17.34
N ILE A 75 -2.83 -11.78 16.58
CA ILE A 75 -3.09 -10.50 15.92
C ILE A 75 -3.87 -9.62 16.90
N GLY A 76 -3.35 -8.42 17.19
CA GLY A 76 -3.94 -7.53 18.18
C GLY A 76 -5.36 -7.05 17.82
N GLU A 77 -5.58 -6.69 16.56
CA GLU A 77 -6.88 -6.28 16.03
C GLU A 77 -7.24 -7.22 14.87
N ALA A 78 -8.23 -8.09 15.06
CA ALA A 78 -8.69 -9.01 14.03
C ALA A 78 -10.22 -8.97 13.96
N ILE A 79 -10.74 -8.53 12.82
CA ILE A 79 -12.19 -8.48 12.59
C ILE A 79 -12.77 -9.87 12.33
N VAL A 80 -11.96 -10.81 11.86
CA VAL A 80 -12.36 -12.19 11.65
C VAL A 80 -11.71 -13.03 12.75
N PRO A 81 -12.39 -14.06 13.30
CA PRO A 81 -11.80 -14.92 14.31
C PRO A 81 -10.42 -15.41 13.89
N PHE A 82 -9.44 -15.10 14.73
CA PHE A 82 -8.06 -15.47 14.55
C PHE A 82 -7.52 -15.92 15.91
N SER A 83 -6.82 -17.04 15.91
CA SER A 83 -6.12 -17.59 17.07
C SER A 83 -4.67 -17.88 16.72
N ARG A 84 -3.82 -18.05 17.74
CA ARG A 84 -2.41 -18.43 17.53
C ARG A 84 -2.23 -19.75 16.78
N ASP A 85 -3.24 -20.62 16.83
CA ASP A 85 -3.29 -21.91 16.14
C ASP A 85 -3.72 -21.80 14.67
N SER A 86 -4.19 -20.63 14.26
CA SER A 86 -4.56 -20.37 12.87
C SER A 86 -3.34 -20.41 11.95
N THR A 87 -3.56 -20.76 10.68
CA THR A 87 -2.47 -20.90 9.70
C THR A 87 -1.88 -19.56 9.28
N TYR A 88 -0.63 -19.55 8.80
CA TYR A 88 -0.01 -18.34 8.22
C TYR A 88 -0.80 -17.76 7.04
N LEU A 89 -1.45 -18.60 6.22
CA LEU A 89 -2.37 -18.14 5.15
C LEU A 89 -3.54 -17.35 5.72
N TRP A 90 -4.11 -17.86 6.80
CA TRP A 90 -5.23 -17.18 7.45
C TRP A 90 -4.76 -15.88 8.08
N ALA A 91 -3.61 -15.87 8.75
CA ALA A 91 -3.01 -14.66 9.32
C ALA A 91 -2.81 -13.56 8.25
N PHE A 92 -2.27 -13.93 7.09
CA PHE A 92 -2.09 -13.00 5.97
C PHE A 92 -3.42 -12.46 5.44
N THR A 93 -4.41 -13.34 5.29
CA THR A 93 -5.76 -12.97 4.82
C THR A 93 -6.44 -12.01 5.80
N VAL A 94 -6.37 -12.29 7.10
CA VAL A 94 -6.90 -11.41 8.16
C VAL A 94 -6.21 -10.04 8.13
N GLY A 95 -4.88 -10.01 7.98
CA GLY A 95 -4.12 -8.76 7.84
C GLY A 95 -4.52 -7.94 6.60
N LEU A 96 -4.76 -8.60 5.47
CA LEU A 96 -5.27 -7.95 4.26
C LEU A 96 -6.67 -7.36 4.47
N ILE A 97 -7.59 -8.12 5.06
CA ILE A 97 -8.96 -7.64 5.34
C ILE A 97 -8.94 -6.39 6.22
N ASN A 98 -8.11 -6.40 7.27
CA ASN A 98 -7.95 -5.24 8.14
C ASN A 98 -7.38 -4.02 7.39
N SER A 99 -6.41 -4.23 6.51
CA SER A 99 -5.82 -3.15 5.71
C SER A 99 -6.84 -2.55 4.75
N ILE A 100 -7.60 -3.39 4.03
CA ILE A 100 -8.66 -2.95 3.12
C ILE A 100 -9.70 -2.14 3.88
N ARG A 101 -10.15 -2.62 5.03
CA ARG A 101 -11.10 -1.92 5.89
C ARG A 101 -10.58 -0.55 6.32
N LEU A 102 -9.34 -0.49 6.80
CA LEU A 102 -8.71 0.77 7.20
C LEU A 102 -8.66 1.74 6.01
N ILE A 103 -8.33 1.27 4.82
CA ILE A 103 -8.31 2.05 3.59
C ILE A 103 -9.71 2.59 3.26
N LEU A 104 -10.75 1.75 3.35
CA LEU A 104 -12.14 2.14 3.06
C LEU A 104 -12.65 3.26 3.97
N VAL A 105 -12.18 3.33 5.21
CA VAL A 105 -12.56 4.40 6.15
C VAL A 105 -11.65 5.62 6.02
N SER A 106 -10.34 5.40 5.87
CA SER A 106 -9.35 6.47 5.87
C SER A 106 -9.37 7.30 4.58
N ILE A 107 -9.58 6.69 3.41
CA ILE A 107 -9.62 7.43 2.13
C ILE A 107 -10.73 8.49 2.12
N PRO A 108 -12.00 8.18 2.42
CA PRO A 108 -13.06 9.18 2.43
C PRO A 108 -12.78 10.30 3.43
N LEU A 109 -12.34 9.96 4.64
CA LEU A 109 -12.02 10.96 5.67
C LEU A 109 -10.86 11.86 5.24
N ALA A 110 -9.75 11.28 4.79
CA ALA A 110 -8.60 12.03 4.30
C ALA A 110 -8.97 12.93 3.12
N THR A 111 -9.84 12.46 2.23
CA THR A 111 -10.34 13.24 1.10
C THR A 111 -11.17 14.42 1.58
N ILE A 112 -12.10 14.22 2.52
CA ILE A 112 -12.92 15.31 3.07
C ILE A 112 -12.02 16.36 3.72
N PHE A 113 -11.12 15.96 4.63
CA PHE A 113 -10.22 16.89 5.31
C PHE A 113 -9.27 17.60 4.34
N GLY A 114 -8.71 16.87 3.36
CA GLY A 114 -7.82 17.41 2.35
C GLY A 114 -8.53 18.41 1.43
N VAL A 115 -9.75 18.12 0.99
CA VAL A 115 -10.55 19.03 0.16
C VAL A 115 -10.96 20.26 0.95
N VAL A 116 -11.42 20.12 2.20
CA VAL A 116 -11.80 21.26 3.04
C VAL A 116 -10.59 22.17 3.28
N ALA A 117 -9.43 21.61 3.65
CA ALA A 117 -8.21 22.39 3.84
C ALA A 117 -7.73 23.03 2.52
N GLY A 118 -7.86 22.31 1.40
CA GLY A 118 -7.55 22.81 0.07
C GLY A 118 -8.42 24.00 -0.34
N ILE A 119 -9.75 23.90 -0.20
CA ILE A 119 -10.68 24.98 -0.49
C ILE A 119 -10.41 26.18 0.42
N ALA A 120 -10.20 25.95 1.71
CA ALA A 120 -9.92 27.01 2.68
C ALA A 120 -8.61 27.77 2.37
N SER A 121 -7.64 27.14 1.70
CA SER A 121 -6.40 27.80 1.26
C SER A 121 -6.59 28.83 0.13
N PHE A 122 -7.71 28.79 -0.59
CA PHE A 122 -8.08 29.77 -1.62
C PHE A 122 -9.03 30.85 -1.12
N SER A 123 -9.38 30.84 0.18
CA SER A 123 -10.27 31.86 0.74
C SER A 123 -9.65 33.26 0.69
N ASP A 124 -10.48 34.26 0.39
CA ASP A 124 -10.11 35.68 0.49
C ASP A 124 -9.82 36.12 1.94
N ASN A 125 -10.27 35.33 2.92
CA ASN A 125 -9.95 35.57 4.33
C ASN A 125 -8.49 35.16 4.61
N TRP A 126 -7.64 36.16 4.84
CA TRP A 126 -6.22 36.00 5.13
C TRP A 126 -5.93 35.02 6.29
N LEU A 127 -6.73 35.07 7.37
CA LEU A 127 -6.49 34.23 8.54
C LEU A 127 -6.76 32.76 8.21
N LEU A 128 -7.88 32.49 7.55
CA LEU A 128 -8.27 31.14 7.14
C LEU A 128 -7.25 30.55 6.17
N ARG A 129 -6.85 31.33 5.17
CA ARG A 129 -5.82 30.95 4.19
C ARG A 129 -4.49 30.59 4.86
N LYS A 130 -4.00 31.40 5.80
CA LYS A 130 -2.75 31.11 6.52
C LYS A 130 -2.85 29.87 7.40
N LEU A 131 -3.96 29.69 8.12
CA LEU A 131 -4.19 28.51 8.95
C LEU A 131 -4.21 27.23 8.12
N SER A 132 -4.89 27.24 6.97
CA SER A 132 -4.94 26.10 6.06
C SER A 132 -3.57 25.76 5.48
N LEU A 133 -2.80 26.78 5.05
CA LEU A 133 -1.44 26.57 4.56
C LEU A 133 -0.53 26.00 5.64
N LEU A 134 -0.60 26.53 6.87
CA LEU A 134 0.16 26.00 8.01
C LEU A 134 -0.20 24.54 8.30
N TYR A 135 -1.50 24.21 8.34
CA TYR A 135 -1.96 22.83 8.53
C TYR A 135 -1.38 21.89 7.46
N VAL A 136 -1.49 22.25 6.18
CA VAL A 136 -1.01 21.42 5.06
C VAL A 136 0.51 21.27 5.10
N GLU A 137 1.24 22.35 5.35
CA GLU A 137 2.71 22.35 5.40
C GLU A 137 3.23 21.49 6.56
N VAL A 138 2.63 21.63 7.73
CA VAL A 138 2.96 20.81 8.92
C VAL A 138 2.67 19.34 8.65
N MET A 139 1.47 19.01 8.17
CA MET A 139 1.08 17.60 7.93
C MET A 139 1.94 16.91 6.87
N ARG A 140 2.48 17.65 5.89
CA ARG A 140 3.32 17.09 4.84
C ARG A 140 4.81 17.02 5.20
N ASN A 141 5.28 17.86 6.12
CA ASN A 141 6.69 17.88 6.52
C ASN A 141 7.00 17.08 7.78
N ILE A 142 6.01 16.78 8.63
CA ILE A 142 6.26 15.97 9.83
C ILE A 142 6.61 14.52 9.40
N PRO A 143 7.72 13.95 9.89
CA PRO A 143 8.03 12.54 9.67
C PRO A 143 6.91 11.64 10.21
N ILE A 144 6.37 10.75 9.37
CA ILE A 144 5.27 9.85 9.77
C ILE A 144 5.62 8.98 10.99
N LEU A 145 6.92 8.64 11.12
CA LEU A 145 7.45 7.90 12.26
C LEU A 145 7.21 8.65 13.59
N LEU A 146 7.42 9.97 13.61
CA LEU A 146 7.22 10.79 14.80
C LEU A 146 5.76 10.79 15.23
N VAL A 147 4.83 10.95 14.27
CA VAL A 147 3.39 10.89 14.53
C VAL A 147 3.01 9.54 15.10
N LEU A 148 3.53 8.45 14.53
CA LEU A 148 3.28 7.10 15.02
C LEU A 148 3.78 6.90 16.45
N PHE A 149 4.97 7.40 16.78
CA PHE A 149 5.50 7.34 18.15
C PHE A 149 4.65 8.13 19.15
N ILE A 150 4.22 9.35 18.80
CA ILE A 150 3.35 10.15 19.66
C ILE A 150 2.07 9.37 19.97
N TRP A 151 1.41 8.81 18.94
CA TRP A 151 0.21 8.02 19.15
C TRP A 151 0.45 6.74 19.96
N TYR A 152 1.57 6.05 19.73
CA TYR A 152 1.96 4.89 20.51
C TYR A 152 2.11 5.23 21.99
N PHE A 153 2.87 6.28 22.32
CA PHE A 153 3.07 6.69 23.70
C PHE A 153 1.78 7.21 24.34
N VAL A 154 1.00 8.03 23.64
CA VAL A 154 -0.29 8.50 24.17
C VAL A 154 -1.23 7.33 24.45
N ALA A 155 -1.35 6.37 23.54
CA ALA A 155 -2.19 5.19 23.75
C ALA A 155 -1.67 4.30 24.90
N PHE A 156 -0.36 4.05 24.95
CA PHE A 156 0.26 3.22 25.97
C PHE A 156 0.17 3.85 27.37
N PHE A 157 0.56 5.12 27.51
CA PHE A 157 0.52 5.83 28.79
C PHE A 157 -0.91 6.15 29.25
N SER A 158 -1.87 6.35 28.34
CA SER A 158 -3.28 6.53 28.74
C SER A 158 -3.94 5.24 29.25
N LEU A 159 -3.34 4.07 28.98
CA LEU A 159 -3.85 2.75 29.39
C LEU A 159 -3.06 2.13 30.55
N SER A 160 -1.92 2.70 30.93
CA SER A 160 -1.17 2.28 32.11
C SER A 160 -1.91 2.76 33.37
N GLU A 161 -2.51 1.79 34.06
CA GLU A 161 -3.22 1.82 35.35
C GLU A 161 -3.05 3.12 36.19
N GLY A 162 -4.14 3.91 36.29
CA GLY A 162 -4.26 4.96 37.31
C GLY A 162 -4.85 6.30 36.86
N ALA A 163 -5.05 6.54 35.57
CA ALA A 163 -5.65 7.79 35.11
C ALA A 163 -7.16 7.81 35.41
N GLU A 164 -7.58 8.73 36.30
CA GLU A 164 -8.99 9.05 36.51
C GLU A 164 -9.74 9.20 35.19
N VAL A 165 -11.03 8.82 35.17
CA VAL A 165 -11.91 8.85 33.99
C VAL A 165 -12.14 10.31 33.56
N ASN A 166 -11.16 10.89 32.88
CA ASN A 166 -11.22 12.20 32.24
C ASN A 166 -11.84 12.06 30.84
N GLN A 167 -12.25 13.18 30.25
CA GLN A 167 -12.82 13.21 28.89
C GLN A 167 -11.88 12.60 27.82
N ILE A 168 -10.57 12.55 28.08
CA ILE A 168 -9.59 11.96 27.17
C ILE A 168 -9.68 10.43 27.18
N SER A 169 -9.88 9.79 28.34
CA SER A 169 -10.04 8.33 28.41
C SER A 169 -11.41 7.90 27.88
N SER A 170 -12.45 8.72 28.05
CA SER A 170 -13.75 8.50 27.41
C SER A 170 -13.65 8.64 25.88
N PHE A 171 -12.95 9.65 25.36
CA PHE A 171 -12.70 9.78 23.92
C PHE A 171 -11.86 8.63 23.35
N LEU A 172 -10.82 8.19 24.04
CA LEU A 172 -10.00 7.05 23.62
C LEU A 172 -10.77 5.73 23.66
N SER A 173 -11.63 5.53 24.67
CA SER A 173 -12.51 4.35 24.72
C SER A 173 -13.62 4.40 23.65
N LEU A 174 -14.14 5.58 23.33
CA LEU A 174 -15.06 5.79 22.21
C LEU A 174 -14.36 5.53 20.87
N SER A 175 -13.12 5.97 20.69
CA SER A 175 -12.32 5.64 19.51
C SER A 175 -12.16 4.12 19.39
N LYS A 176 -11.73 3.43 20.46
CA LYS A 176 -11.69 1.96 20.48
C LYS A 176 -13.04 1.32 20.18
N LYS A 177 -14.15 1.90 20.65
CA LYS A 177 -15.51 1.41 20.36
C LYS A 177 -15.98 1.73 18.95
N VAL A 178 -15.59 2.84 18.34
CA VAL A 178 -15.95 3.23 16.96
C VAL A 178 -15.13 2.41 15.96
N PHE A 179 -13.82 2.27 16.22
CA PHE A 179 -12.97 1.33 15.51
C PHE A 179 -13.36 -0.12 15.78
N GLY A 180 -13.90 -0.44 16.95
CA GLY A 180 -14.48 -1.76 17.25
C GLY A 180 -15.85 -1.99 16.61
N PHE A 181 -16.71 -0.97 16.51
CA PHE A 181 -18.08 -1.02 15.96
C PHE A 181 -18.12 -1.30 14.46
N LEU A 182 -17.06 -0.95 13.75
CA LEU A 182 -16.87 -1.32 12.34
C LEU A 182 -16.40 -2.80 12.19
N GLY A 183 -16.43 -3.62 13.26
CA GLY A 183 -16.01 -5.02 13.36
C GLY A 183 -16.77 -5.82 14.45
N PRO A 184 -16.64 -7.16 14.58
CA PRO A 184 -17.37 -7.90 15.60
C PRO A 184 -16.85 -7.57 16.99
N PRO A 185 -17.69 -7.78 18.02
CA PRO A 185 -17.32 -7.48 19.40
C PRO A 185 -16.04 -8.21 19.77
N LEU A 186 -15.12 -7.46 20.38
CA LEU A 186 -13.93 -8.04 21.01
C LEU A 186 -14.38 -9.21 21.90
N PRO A 187 -13.74 -10.39 21.81
CA PRO A 187 -13.93 -11.39 22.85
C PRO A 187 -13.61 -10.69 24.18
N MET A 188 -14.62 -10.67 25.05
CA MET A 188 -14.47 -10.24 26.43
C MET A 188 -13.25 -11.01 26.95
N LEU A 189 -12.25 -10.29 27.49
CA LEU A 189 -11.14 -10.91 28.20
C LEU A 189 -11.75 -11.81 29.27
N ASP A 190 -11.81 -13.11 29.01
CA ASP A 190 -11.93 -14.08 30.05
C ASP A 190 -10.63 -13.97 30.85
N SER A 191 -10.78 -13.69 32.13
CA SER A 191 -9.71 -13.39 33.07
C SER A 191 -8.81 -14.60 33.38
N GLY A 192 -8.63 -15.55 32.45
CA GLY A 192 -8.04 -16.87 32.71
C GLY A 192 -7.02 -17.40 31.71
N GLY A 193 -6.55 -16.61 30.73
CA GLY A 193 -5.79 -17.13 29.58
C GLY A 193 -4.26 -16.96 29.60
N TRP A 194 -3.60 -16.82 30.75
CA TRP A 194 -2.13 -16.87 30.85
C TRP A 194 -1.70 -17.94 31.85
N GLY A 195 -1.63 -19.18 31.35
CA GLY A 195 -0.90 -20.30 31.93
C GLY A 195 0.09 -20.84 30.91
#